data_AF-A0A7W5FJR4-F1
#
_entry.id   AF-A0A7W5FJR4-F1
#
_cell.length_a   1.000
_cell.length_b   1.000
_cell.length_c   1.000
_cell.angle_alpha   90.00
_cell.angle_beta   90.00
_cell.angle_gamma   90.00
#
_symmetry.space_group_name_H-M   'P 1'
#
loop_
_entity.id
_entity.type
_entity.pdbx_description
1 polymer ?
#
loop_
_entity_poly.entity_id
_entity_poly.type
_entity_poly.pdbx_seq_one_letter_code
_entity_poly.pdbx_strand_id
1 'polypeptide(L)'
;MKTRTVLAVTGILIMGYAVAGALHDPDLAPAGVLTFLAGVLVVHDVIWMPALLAAGAVITRLVPRRRRPAVIAATICAAAITVVALPLVLGFGRPADNPSALPSAYGRNLIVVLLVVAVAALLRRRPAKGRKNSERPGRNVRGAGHG
;
A
#
# COMPACT_ATOMS: atom_id res chain seq x y z
N MET A 1 2.42 -8.54 -21.74
CA MET A 1 1.23 -7.88 -22.32
C MET A 1 -0.07 -8.40 -21.71
N LYS A 2 -0.33 -9.72 -21.68
CA LYS A 2 -1.54 -10.32 -21.09
C LYS A 2 -1.92 -9.79 -19.68
N THR A 3 -0.95 -9.67 -18.75
CA THR A 3 -1.22 -9.17 -17.39
C THR A 3 -1.80 -7.75 -17.36
N ARG A 4 -1.26 -6.82 -18.17
CA ARG A 4 -1.77 -5.43 -18.21
C ARG A 4 -3.18 -5.38 -18.78
N THR A 5 -3.43 -6.15 -19.83
CA THR A 5 -4.77 -6.28 -20.42
C THR A 5 -5.76 -6.87 -19.43
N VAL A 6 -5.39 -7.93 -18.69
CA VAL A 6 -6.23 -8.52 -17.65
C VAL A 6 -6.57 -7.48 -16.58
N LEU A 7 -5.58 -6.77 -16.03
CA LEU A 7 -5.83 -5.71 -15.04
C LEU A 7 -6.76 -4.61 -15.57
N ALA A 8 -6.55 -4.16 -16.81
CA ALA A 8 -7.39 -3.14 -17.42
C ALA A 8 -8.83 -3.62 -17.61
N VAL A 9 -9.03 -4.83 -18.15
CA VAL A 9 -10.35 -5.43 -18.33
C VAL A 9 -11.05 -5.64 -16.99
N THR A 10 -10.34 -6.17 -15.99
CA THR A 10 -10.90 -6.33 -14.64
C THR A 10 -11.33 -4.99 -14.05
N GLY A 11 -10.51 -3.94 -14.18
CA GLY A 11 -10.86 -2.60 -13.72
C GLY A 11 -12.11 -2.05 -14.41
N ILE A 12 -12.21 -2.20 -15.74
CA ILE A 12 -13.38 -1.77 -16.52
C ILE A 12 -14.64 -2.54 -16.07
N LEU A 13 -14.53 -3.86 -15.86
CA LEU A 13 -15.66 -4.67 -15.39
C LEU A 13 -16.14 -4.25 -14.01
N ILE A 14 -15.23 -3.95 -13.08
CA ILE A 14 -15.58 -3.46 -11.73
C ILE A 14 -16.27 -2.09 -11.81
N MET A 15 -15.75 -1.17 -12.62
CA MET A 15 -16.37 0.14 -12.82
C MET A 15 -17.76 0.02 -13.46
N GLY A 16 -17.90 -0.84 -14.47
CA GLY A 16 -19.18 -1.12 -15.11
C GLY A 16 -20.20 -1.70 -14.14
N TYR A 17 -19.78 -2.64 -13.28
CA TYR A 17 -20.63 -3.18 -12.22
C TYR A 17 -21.07 -2.12 -11.22
N ALA A 18 -20.16 -1.24 -10.76
CA ALA A 18 -20.49 -0.16 -9.85
C ALA A 18 -21.48 0.84 -10.45
N VAL A 19 -21.29 1.22 -11.71
CA VAL A 19 -22.22 2.11 -12.43
C VAL A 19 -23.58 1.44 -12.64
N ALA A 20 -23.60 0.17 -13.05
CA ALA A 20 -24.83 -0.58 -13.21
C ALA A 20 -25.60 -0.69 -11.89
N GLY A 21 -24.90 -0.95 -10.78
CA GLY A 21 -25.49 -0.97 -9.44
C GLY A 21 -26.09 0.38 -9.05
N ALA A 22 -25.34 1.47 -9.24
CA ALA A 22 -25.82 2.82 -8.96
C ALA A 22 -27.06 3.20 -9.78
N LEU A 23 -27.12 2.82 -11.06
CA LEU A 23 -28.27 3.14 -11.93
C LEU A 23 -29.55 2.36 -11.57
N HIS A 24 -29.43 1.22 -10.88
CA HIS A 24 -30.58 0.46 -10.38
C HIS A 24 -31.00 0.88 -8.96
N ASP A 25 -30.28 1.81 -8.34
CA ASP A 25 -30.59 2.31 -7.00
C ASP A 25 -31.56 3.50 -7.09
N PRO A 26 -32.81 3.37 -6.61
CA PRO A 26 -33.80 4.45 -6.66
C PRO A 26 -33.43 5.64 -5.75
N ASP A 27 -32.57 5.44 -4.75
CA ASP A 27 -32.12 6.46 -3.81
C ASP A 27 -30.80 7.12 -4.25
N LEU A 28 -30.35 6.87 -5.50
CA LEU A 28 -29.14 7.46 -6.02
C LEU A 28 -29.22 9.00 -5.98
N ALA A 29 -28.26 9.61 -5.28
CA ALA A 29 -28.02 11.05 -5.28
C ALA A 29 -26.75 11.37 -6.09
N PRO A 30 -26.83 11.65 -7.40
CA PRO A 30 -25.65 11.72 -8.28
C PRO A 30 -24.69 12.83 -7.87
N ALA A 31 -25.23 14.00 -7.50
CA ALA A 31 -24.43 15.12 -7.03
C ALA A 31 -23.66 14.78 -5.75
N GLY A 32 -24.28 14.03 -4.82
CA GLY A 32 -23.64 13.57 -3.58
C GLY A 32 -22.49 12.61 -3.87
N VAL A 33 -22.71 11.62 -4.73
CA VAL A 33 -21.68 10.66 -5.15
C VAL A 33 -20.51 11.37 -5.84
N LEU A 34 -20.80 12.30 -6.76
CA LEU A 34 -19.76 13.08 -7.44
C LEU A 34 -18.98 13.97 -6.48
N THR A 35 -19.65 14.60 -5.52
CA THR A 35 -19.00 15.42 -4.49
C THR A 35 -18.11 14.58 -3.60
N PHE A 36 -18.57 13.38 -3.19
CA PHE A 36 -17.75 12.43 -2.44
C PHE A 36 -16.53 11.98 -3.25
N LEU A 37 -16.72 11.61 -4.52
CA LEU A 37 -15.63 11.18 -5.40
C LEU A 37 -14.59 12.28 -5.60
N ALA A 38 -15.04 13.52 -5.85
CA ALA A 38 -14.18 14.68 -5.95
C ALA A 38 -13.42 14.95 -4.64
N GLY A 39 -14.11 14.88 -3.50
CA GLY A 39 -13.48 15.03 -2.19
C GLY A 39 -12.40 13.99 -1.92
N VAL A 40 -12.67 12.71 -2.22
CA VAL A 40 -11.69 11.62 -2.10
C VAL A 40 -10.51 11.85 -3.03
N LEU A 41 -10.75 12.24 -4.28
CA LEU A 41 -9.69 12.50 -5.26
C LEU A 41 -8.77 13.65 -4.80
N VAL A 42 -9.35 14.74 -4.34
CA VAL A 42 -8.59 15.90 -3.83
C VAL A 42 -7.77 15.52 -2.60
N VAL A 43 -8.37 14.83 -1.62
CA VAL A 43 -7.64 14.35 -0.43
C VAL A 43 -6.51 13.40 -0.83
N HIS A 44 -6.75 12.52 -1.80
CA HIS A 44 -5.74 11.60 -2.28
C HIS A 44 -4.55 12.33 -2.93
N ASP A 45 -4.82 13.24 -3.87
CA ASP A 45 -3.76 13.87 -4.66
C ASP A 45 -3.03 14.97 -3.89
N VAL A 46 -3.73 15.71 -3.03
CA VAL A 46 -3.15 16.86 -2.30
C VAL A 46 -2.53 16.44 -0.99
N ILE A 47 -3.03 15.40 -0.32
CA ILE A 47 -2.57 15.00 1.01
C ILE A 47 -1.84 13.66 0.93
N TRP A 48 -2.49 12.63 0.40
CA TRP A 48 -1.96 11.27 0.45
C TRP A 48 -0.71 11.10 -0.42
N MET A 49 -0.73 11.59 -1.65
CA MET A 49 0.39 11.48 -2.59
C MET A 49 1.65 12.21 -2.08
N PRO A 50 1.59 13.49 -1.63
CA PRO A 50 2.75 14.15 -1.03
C PRO A 50 3.27 13.46 0.21
N ALA A 51 2.39 12.95 1.09
CA ALA A 51 2.80 12.22 2.28
C ALA A 51 3.57 10.94 1.93
N LEU A 52 3.09 10.18 0.93
CA LEU A 52 3.79 8.98 0.44
C LEU A 52 5.15 9.31 -0.18
N LEU A 53 5.22 10.37 -0.98
CA LEU A 53 6.48 10.83 -1.58
C LEU A 53 7.48 11.29 -0.52
N ALA A 54 7.02 12.05 0.47
CA ALA A 54 7.84 12.49 1.60
C ALA A 54 8.36 11.29 2.42
N ALA A 55 7.49 10.33 2.73
CA ALA A 55 7.90 9.10 3.43
C ALA A 55 8.94 8.30 2.61
N GLY A 56 8.73 8.14 1.30
CA GLY A 56 9.69 7.52 0.41
C GLY A 56 11.04 8.26 0.37
N ALA A 57 11.02 9.59 0.33
CA ALA A 57 12.21 10.43 0.37
C ALA A 57 12.98 10.27 1.70
N VAL A 58 12.27 10.28 2.83
CA VAL A 58 12.85 10.06 4.16
C VAL A 58 13.49 8.67 4.26
N ILE A 59 12.77 7.62 3.82
CA ILE A 59 13.29 6.25 3.83
C ILE A 59 14.51 6.12 2.93
N THR A 60 14.51 6.71 1.76
CA THR A 60 15.66 6.63 0.84
C THR A 60 16.88 7.39 1.35
N ARG A 61 16.69 8.49 2.09
CA ARG A 61 17.78 9.25 2.71
C ARG A 61 18.36 8.55 3.95
N LEU A 62 17.51 8.02 4.83
CA LEU A 62 17.94 7.51 6.14
C LEU A 62 18.24 6.01 6.16
N VAL A 63 17.63 5.21 5.27
CA VAL A 63 17.70 3.75 5.34
C VAL A 63 18.68 3.17 4.30
N PRO A 64 19.64 2.32 4.72
CA PRO A 64 20.54 1.62 3.80
C PRO A 64 19.77 0.78 2.77
N ARG A 65 20.24 0.76 1.51
CA ARG A 65 19.60 0.03 0.38
C ARG A 65 19.20 -1.42 0.70
N ARG A 66 19.97 -2.10 1.55
CA ARG A 66 19.68 -3.48 1.99
C ARG A 66 18.37 -3.58 2.80
N ARG A 67 18.06 -2.61 3.66
CA ARG A 67 16.88 -2.62 4.53
C ARG A 67 15.66 -1.90 3.95
N ARG A 68 15.84 -1.04 2.93
CA ARG A 68 14.74 -0.28 2.28
C ARG A 68 13.46 -1.08 1.99
N PRO A 69 13.47 -2.26 1.33
CA PRO A 69 12.21 -2.93 1.01
C PRO A 69 11.45 -3.42 2.24
N ALA A 70 12.16 -3.80 3.32
CA ALA A 70 11.52 -4.19 4.57
C ALA A 70 10.87 -2.99 5.25
N VAL A 71 11.56 -1.85 5.27
CA VAL A 71 11.01 -0.60 5.84
C VAL A 71 9.83 -0.11 5.02
N ILE A 72 9.91 -0.09 3.69
CA ILE A 72 8.79 0.30 2.82
C ILE A 72 7.56 -0.59 3.07
N ALA A 73 7.74 -1.91 3.11
CA ALA A 73 6.64 -2.83 3.40
C ALA A 73 6.02 -2.56 4.79
N ALA A 74 6.86 -2.33 5.80
CA ALA A 74 6.39 -2.01 7.15
C ALA A 74 5.64 -0.68 7.22
N THR A 75 6.12 0.35 6.53
CA THR A 75 5.44 1.65 6.43
C THR A 75 4.07 1.51 5.74
N ILE A 76 3.98 0.72 4.66
CA ILE A 76 2.70 0.44 3.99
C ILE A 76 1.74 -0.30 4.92
N CYS A 77 2.20 -1.34 5.61
CA CYS A 77 1.38 -2.07 6.58
C CYS A 77 0.91 -1.17 7.71
N ALA A 78 1.81 -0.35 8.27
CA ALA A 78 1.50 0.61 9.32
C ALA A 78 0.45 1.63 8.87
N ALA A 79 0.58 2.18 7.67
CA ALA A 79 -0.40 3.10 7.10
C ALA A 79 -1.77 2.43 6.93
N ALA A 80 -1.83 1.23 6.37
CA ALA A 80 -3.09 0.49 6.19
C ALA A 80 -3.78 0.19 7.54
N ILE A 81 -3.03 -0.31 8.52
CA ILE A 81 -3.54 -0.58 9.87
C ILE A 81 -4.04 0.70 10.52
N THR A 82 -3.32 1.82 10.35
CA THR A 82 -3.70 3.11 10.91
C THR A 82 -5.01 3.60 10.30
N VAL A 83 -5.17 3.58 8.98
CA VAL A 83 -6.40 4.01 8.31
C VAL A 83 -7.62 3.22 8.78
N VAL A 84 -7.48 1.89 8.92
CA VAL A 84 -8.57 1.02 9.40
C VAL A 84 -8.86 1.22 10.89
N ALA A 85 -7.83 1.40 11.72
CA ALA A 85 -7.98 1.56 13.16
C ALA A 85 -8.41 2.97 13.58
N LEU A 86 -8.12 4.00 12.76
CA LEU A 86 -8.39 5.40 13.07
C LEU A 86 -9.84 5.67 13.49
N PRO A 87 -10.88 5.23 12.76
CA PRO A 87 -12.26 5.47 13.18
C PRO A 87 -12.60 4.83 14.53
N LEU A 88 -12.02 3.65 14.81
CA LEU A 88 -12.21 2.93 16.08
C LEU A 88 -11.54 3.67 17.26
N VAL A 89 -10.35 4.23 17.02
CA VAL A 89 -9.62 5.03 18.01
C VAL A 89 -10.34 6.35 18.29
N LEU A 90 -10.88 6.99 17.24
CA LEU A 90 -11.67 8.22 17.36
C LEU A 90 -13.07 7.97 17.94
N GLY A 91 -13.47 6.71 18.12
CA GLY A 91 -14.76 6.35 18.71
C GLY A 91 -15.95 6.61 17.79
N PHE A 92 -15.71 6.78 16.48
CA PHE A 92 -16.80 6.89 15.51
C PHE A 92 -17.64 5.61 15.55
N GLY A 93 -18.95 5.76 15.77
CA GLY A 93 -19.89 4.65 15.92
C GLY A 93 -20.02 4.09 17.34
N ARG A 94 -19.45 4.74 18.37
CA ARG A 94 -19.65 4.37 19.78
C ARG A 94 -21.04 4.84 20.25
N PRO A 95 -21.98 3.94 20.60
CA PRO A 95 -23.23 4.34 21.24
C PRO A 95 -22.93 4.90 22.63
N ALA A 96 -23.51 6.04 23.00
CA ALA A 96 -23.29 6.69 24.29
C ALA A 96 -23.66 5.77 25.48
N ASP A 97 -24.60 4.86 25.26
CA ASP A 97 -25.26 4.08 26.31
C ASP A 97 -24.67 2.68 26.50
N ASN A 98 -23.67 2.27 25.70
CA ASN A 98 -23.07 0.94 25.80
C ASN A 98 -21.55 1.00 26.03
N PRO A 99 -21.09 1.06 27.29
CA PRO A 99 -19.67 1.10 27.62
C PRO A 99 -18.92 -0.19 27.21
N SER A 100 -19.62 -1.31 27.00
CA SER A 100 -19.06 -2.59 26.54
C SER A 100 -18.87 -2.67 25.02
N ALA A 101 -19.34 -1.70 24.23
CA ALA A 101 -19.21 -1.73 22.76
C ALA A 101 -17.76 -1.52 22.28
N LEU A 102 -16.95 -0.77 23.03
CA LEU A 102 -15.50 -0.59 22.79
C LEU A 102 -14.72 -0.75 24.11
N PRO A 103 -14.52 -1.99 24.60
CA PRO A 103 -13.87 -2.26 25.89
C PRO A 103 -12.34 -2.20 25.80
N SER A 104 -11.79 -2.27 24.58
CA SER A 104 -10.35 -2.25 24.36
C SER A 104 -9.84 -0.82 24.19
N ALA A 105 -8.71 -0.50 24.81
CA ALA A 105 -8.01 0.76 24.58
C ALA A 105 -7.40 0.76 23.16
N TYR A 106 -8.20 1.04 22.13
CA TYR A 106 -7.81 0.96 20.72
C TYR A 106 -6.56 1.77 20.40
N GLY A 107 -6.37 2.94 21.04
CA GLY A 107 -5.13 3.72 20.91
C GLY A 107 -3.90 2.94 21.38
N ARG A 108 -3.99 2.29 22.55
CA ARG A 108 -2.91 1.44 23.09
C ARG A 108 -2.65 0.25 22.20
N ASN A 109 -3.70 -0.44 21.74
CA ASN A 109 -3.54 -1.61 20.88
C ASN A 109 -2.94 -1.25 19.52
N LEU A 110 -3.34 -0.11 18.94
CA LEU A 110 -2.78 0.39 17.70
C LEU A 110 -1.27 0.64 17.84
N ILE A 111 -0.84 1.30 18.92
CA ILE A 111 0.59 1.51 19.20
C ILE A 111 1.33 0.18 19.30
N VAL A 112 0.77 -0.80 20.03
CA VAL A 112 1.38 -2.14 20.15
C VAL A 112 1.53 -2.82 18.79
N VAL A 113 0.50 -2.79 17.94
CA VAL A 113 0.55 -3.38 16.61
C VAL A 113 1.59 -2.68 15.73
N LEU A 114 1.65 -1.34 15.75
CA LEU A 114 2.64 -0.58 15.00
C LEU A 114 4.07 -0.90 15.44
N LEU A 115 4.29 -1.07 16.75
CA LEU A 115 5.58 -1.51 17.29
C LEU A 115 5.93 -2.91 16.82
N VAL A 116 4.99 -3.86 16.83
CA VAL A 116 5.21 -5.22 16.32
C VAL A 116 5.60 -5.20 14.84
N VAL A 117 4.92 -4.40 14.02
CA VAL A 117 5.25 -4.23 12.59
C VAL A 117 6.66 -3.65 12.41
N ALA A 118 7.03 -2.65 13.20
CA ALA A 118 8.36 -2.05 13.16
C ALA A 118 9.46 -3.04 13.56
N VAL A 119 9.25 -3.79 14.65
CA VAL A 119 10.17 -4.83 15.12
C VAL A 119 10.32 -5.94 14.08
N ALA A 120 9.22 -6.41 13.49
CA ALA A 120 9.26 -7.41 12.42
C ALA A 120 10.08 -6.93 11.21
N ALA A 121 10.00 -5.65 10.87
CA ALA A 121 10.80 -5.05 9.80
C ALA A 121 12.29 -5.02 10.11
N LEU A 122 12.65 -4.73 11.37
CA LEU A 122 14.03 -4.69 11.85
C LEU A 122 14.67 -6.09 11.91
N LEU A 123 13.89 -7.07 12.36
CA LEU A 123 14.31 -8.47 12.49
C LEU A 123 14.36 -9.22 11.15
N ARG A 124 13.67 -8.72 10.12
CA ARG A 124 13.68 -9.32 8.78
C ARG A 124 15.11 -9.31 8.20
N ARG A 125 15.78 -10.45 8.29
CA ARG A 125 17.01 -10.71 7.54
C ARG A 125 16.66 -10.97 6.08
N ARG A 126 17.40 -10.37 5.16
CA ARG A 126 17.33 -10.81 3.76
C ARG A 126 17.94 -12.21 3.69
N PRO A 127 17.28 -13.22 3.10
CA PRO A 127 18.02 -14.34 2.57
C PRO A 127 18.99 -13.76 1.55
N ALA A 128 20.28 -14.11 1.65
CA ALA A 128 21.25 -13.79 0.62
C ALA A 128 20.73 -14.43 -0.67
N LYS A 129 20.09 -13.63 -1.52
CA LYS A 129 19.63 -14.11 -2.83
C LYS A 129 20.91 -14.47 -3.57
N GLY A 130 21.23 -15.76 -3.57
CA GLY A 130 22.32 -16.34 -4.33
C GLY A 130 22.26 -15.72 -5.71
N ARG A 131 23.30 -14.98 -6.04
CA ARG A 131 23.54 -14.44 -7.37
C ARG A 131 23.46 -15.64 -8.29
N LYS A 132 22.31 -15.84 -8.94
CA LYS A 132 22.19 -16.78 -10.04
C LYS A 132 23.17 -16.27 -11.08
N ASN A 133 24.35 -16.87 -11.04
CA ASN A 133 25.40 -16.81 -12.02
C ASN A 133 24.85 -17.57 -13.24
N SER A 134 23.83 -17.01 -13.90
CA SER A 134 23.41 -17.49 -15.20
C SER A 134 24.45 -16.99 -16.20
N GLU A 135 25.45 -17.86 -16.37
CA GLU A 135 26.10 -18.16 -17.64
C GLU A 135 26.86 -17.01 -18.33
N ARG A 136 28.18 -17.03 -18.14
CA ARG A 136 29.11 -16.77 -19.24
C ARG A 136 29.10 -17.99 -20.17
N PRO A 137 28.82 -17.84 -21.47
CA PRO A 137 29.53 -18.58 -22.50
C PRO A 137 30.73 -17.73 -22.90
N GLY A 138 31.93 -18.19 -22.56
CA GLY A 138 33.16 -17.63 -23.08
C GLY A 138 33.18 -17.80 -24.59
N ARG A 139 33.13 -16.69 -25.33
CA ARG A 139 33.51 -16.69 -26.75
C ARG A 139 34.97 -16.30 -26.86
N ASN A 140 35.84 -17.28 -26.63
CA ASN A 140 37.15 -17.31 -27.26
C ASN A 140 36.93 -17.44 -28.77
N VAL A 141 37.06 -16.34 -29.51
CA VAL A 141 37.45 -16.40 -30.93
C VAL A 141 38.75 -15.63 -31.04
N ARG A 142 39.82 -16.37 -30.75
CA ARG A 142 41.09 -16.44 -31.49
C ARG A 142 41.49 -15.14 -32.21
N GLY A 143 42.47 -14.46 -31.64
CA GLY A 143 43.51 -13.88 -32.48
C GLY A 143 44.21 -15.01 -33.24
N ALA A 144 44.12 -14.95 -34.56
CA ALA A 144 45.08 -15.58 -35.45
C ALA A 144 45.54 -14.46 -36.37
N GLY A 145 46.68 -13.87 -36.03
CA GLY A 145 47.45 -13.07 -36.96
C GLY A 145 48.12 -13.99 -37.96
N HIS A 146 47.97 -13.64 -39.23
CA HIS A 146 48.97 -13.79 -40.28
C HIS A 146 48.94 -12.41 -40.95
N GLY A 147 50.02 -11.63 -40.92
CA GLY A 147 51.28 -11.93 -41.59
C GLY A 147 51.29 -11.06 -42.84
#